data_AF-A0A351MTC5-F1
#
_entry.id   AF-A0A351MTC5-F1
#
_cell.length_a   1.000
_cell.length_b   1.000
_cell.length_c   1.000
_cell.angle_alpha   90.00
_cell.angle_beta   90.00
_cell.angle_gamma   90.00
#
_symmetry.space_group_name_H-M   'P 1'
#
loop_
_entity.id
_entity.type
_entity.pdbx_description
1 polymer ?
#
loop_
_entity_poly.entity_id
_entity_poly.type
_entity_poly.pdbx_seq_one_letter_code
_entity_poly.pdbx_strand_id
1 'polypeptide(L)'
;IPDEMLQPTGLYKRRLSQSSLYAKMLTVSNAEATAALRWLERKGMKFAWGKNEKTELTKRQTLEQLKMYIASIRIADEFGCATIGIQYQQGLKDLAPASDLVEGLLNNRERPPVRHEK
;
A
#
# COMPACT_ATOMS: atom_id res chain seq x y z
N ILE A 1 16.19 -12.19 11.51
CA ILE A 1 17.29 -12.88 10.78
C ILE A 1 18.34 -11.82 10.50
N PRO A 2 19.55 -11.95 11.06
CA PRO A 2 20.66 -11.05 10.77
C PRO A 2 20.93 -11.03 9.27
N ASP A 3 21.07 -9.84 8.70
CA ASP A 3 21.45 -9.66 7.30
C ASP A 3 22.88 -9.14 7.30
N GLU A 4 23.84 -10.06 7.16
CA GLU A 4 25.28 -9.79 7.31
C GLU A 4 25.77 -8.68 6.36
N MET A 5 25.13 -8.53 5.20
CA MET A 5 25.47 -7.47 4.25
C MET A 5 24.91 -6.10 4.63
N LEU A 6 23.81 -6.03 5.39
CA LEU A 6 23.22 -4.76 5.82
C LEU A 6 23.81 -4.24 7.15
N GLN A 7 24.33 -5.13 8.00
CA GLN A 7 24.90 -4.74 9.30
C GLN A 7 25.94 -3.61 9.22
N PRO A 8 26.91 -3.61 8.29
CA PRO A 8 27.91 -2.53 8.20
C PRO A 8 27.31 -1.15 7.87
N THR A 9 26.10 -1.11 7.30
CA THR A 9 25.42 0.13 6.93
C THR A 9 24.61 0.75 8.08
N GLY A 10 24.49 0.04 9.20
CA GLY A 10 23.59 0.43 10.29
C GLY A 10 22.10 0.27 9.97
N LEU A 11 21.75 -0.33 8.83
CA LEU A 11 20.36 -0.62 8.45
C LEU A 11 19.90 -1.95 9.05
N TYR A 12 18.77 -1.90 9.74
CA TYR A 12 18.11 -3.07 10.30
C TYR A 12 16.86 -3.41 9.49
N LYS A 13 16.74 -4.68 9.10
CA LYS A 13 15.59 -5.17 8.33
C LYS A 13 14.61 -5.93 9.21
N ARG A 14 13.33 -5.56 9.14
CA ARG A 14 12.21 -6.35 9.67
C ARG A 14 11.55 -7.11 8.52
N ARG A 15 11.18 -8.37 8.75
CA ARG A 15 10.42 -9.20 7.80
C ARG A 15 9.06 -9.50 8.42
N LEU A 16 7.99 -9.20 7.68
CA LEU A 16 6.62 -9.49 8.07
C LEU A 16 6.01 -10.46 7.07
N SER A 17 5.03 -11.24 7.53
CA SER A 17 4.24 -12.07 6.64
C SER A 17 3.38 -11.21 5.72
N GLN A 18 3.14 -11.66 4.49
CA GLN A 18 2.14 -11.03 3.60
C GLN A 18 0.74 -11.03 4.22
N SER A 19 0.42 -12.04 5.04
CA SER A 19 -0.85 -12.08 5.78
C SER A 19 -0.99 -10.92 6.77
N SER A 20 0.12 -10.38 7.31
CA SER A 20 0.09 -9.21 8.18
C SER A 20 -0.37 -7.96 7.42
N LEU A 21 0.11 -7.77 6.19
CA LEU A 21 -0.35 -6.68 5.33
C LEU A 21 -1.83 -6.85 4.98
N TYR A 22 -2.24 -8.05 4.57
CA TYR A 22 -3.65 -8.32 4.24
C TYR A 22 -4.57 -8.10 5.45
N ALA A 23 -4.21 -8.59 6.64
CA ALA A 23 -4.98 -8.36 7.85
C ALA A 23 -5.12 -6.86 8.18
N LYS A 24 -4.02 -6.08 8.03
CA LYS A 24 -4.07 -4.63 8.22
C LYS A 24 -4.89 -3.92 7.15
N MET A 25 -4.92 -4.40 5.91
CA MET A 25 -5.82 -3.85 4.87
C MET A 25 -7.29 -3.95 5.28
N LEU A 26 -7.68 -5.04 5.95
CA LEU A 26 -9.06 -5.25 6.41
C LEU A 26 -9.48 -4.27 7.51
N THR A 27 -8.54 -3.63 8.21
CA THR A 27 -8.84 -2.59 9.22
C THR A 27 -9.02 -1.20 8.60
N VAL A 28 -8.62 -1.00 7.34
CA VAL A 28 -8.75 0.28 6.65
C VAL A 28 -10.17 0.45 6.12
N SER A 29 -10.84 1.51 6.59
CA SER A 29 -12.22 1.78 6.21
C SER A 29 -12.33 2.24 4.75
N ASN A 30 -13.50 1.99 4.14
CA ASN A 30 -13.83 2.51 2.82
C ASN A 30 -13.77 4.06 2.78
N ALA A 31 -14.06 4.72 3.90
CA ALA A 31 -14.01 6.17 4.01
C ALA A 31 -12.58 6.71 3.83
N GLU A 32 -11.59 6.05 4.43
CA GLU A 32 -10.18 6.43 4.32
C GLU A 32 -9.66 6.21 2.89
N ALA A 33 -9.95 5.05 2.30
CA ALA A 33 -9.61 4.77 0.91
C ALA A 33 -10.25 5.78 -0.06
N THR A 34 -11.51 6.14 0.18
CA THR A 34 -12.23 7.15 -0.62
C THR A 34 -11.63 8.54 -0.44
N ALA A 35 -11.22 8.90 0.78
CA ALA A 35 -10.56 10.19 1.04
C ALA A 35 -9.22 10.30 0.31
N ALA A 36 -8.43 9.21 0.30
CA ALA A 36 -7.18 9.13 -0.45
C ALA A 36 -7.42 9.24 -1.96
N LEU A 37 -8.45 8.56 -2.49
CA LEU A 37 -8.81 8.65 -3.90
C LEU A 37 -9.19 10.09 -4.29
N ARG A 38 -10.07 10.73 -3.51
CA ARG A 38 -10.47 12.12 -3.76
C ARG A 38 -9.29 13.08 -3.69
N TRP A 39 -8.29 12.79 -2.85
CA TRP A 39 -7.06 13.57 -2.81
C TRP A 39 -6.29 13.47 -4.14
N LEU A 40 -6.15 12.26 -4.69
CA LEU A 40 -5.48 12.04 -5.98
C LEU A 40 -6.23 12.74 -7.12
N GLU A 41 -7.56 12.62 -7.16
CA GLU A 41 -8.40 13.30 -8.15
C GLU A 41 -8.25 14.83 -8.07
N ARG A 42 -8.23 15.41 -6.85
CA ARG A 42 -7.99 16.85 -6.66
C ARG A 42 -6.59 17.30 -7.07
N LYS A 43 -5.61 16.40 -7.00
CA LYS A 43 -4.25 16.64 -7.51
C LYS A 43 -4.13 16.45 -9.02
N GLY A 44 -5.24 16.17 -9.70
CA GLY A 44 -5.30 16.08 -11.16
C GLY A 44 -5.04 14.68 -11.71
N MET A 45 -4.90 13.66 -10.85
CA MET A 45 -4.76 12.29 -11.32
C MET A 45 -6.06 11.82 -11.97
N LYS A 46 -5.94 11.24 -13.17
CA LYS A 46 -7.07 10.72 -13.95
C LYS A 46 -7.02 9.20 -13.92
N PHE A 47 -8.17 8.58 -13.67
CA PHE A 47 -8.32 7.13 -13.71
C PHE A 47 -9.22 6.73 -14.89
N ALA A 48 -8.72 5.85 -15.75
CA ALA A 48 -9.50 5.25 -16.83
C ALA A 48 -10.22 4.01 -16.32
N TRP A 49 -11.30 4.22 -15.56
CA TRP A 49 -12.04 3.09 -14.99
C TRP A 49 -12.94 2.40 -16.00
N GLY A 50 -12.80 1.08 -16.07
CA GLY A 50 -13.71 0.19 -16.78
C GLY A 50 -14.73 -0.49 -15.86
N LYS A 51 -15.36 -1.55 -16.39
CA LYS A 51 -16.34 -2.38 -15.67
C LYS A 51 -15.87 -3.83 -15.51
N ASN A 52 -14.97 -4.31 -16.37
CA ASN A 52 -14.47 -5.68 -16.32
C ASN A 52 -13.15 -5.77 -15.56
N GLU A 53 -13.20 -6.23 -14.31
CA GLU A 53 -12.03 -6.34 -13.44
C GLU A 53 -10.92 -7.27 -13.94
N LYS A 54 -11.23 -8.19 -14.87
CA LYS A 54 -10.23 -9.10 -15.45
C LYS A 54 -9.34 -8.42 -16.48
N THR A 55 -9.82 -7.37 -17.13
CA THR A 55 -9.15 -6.74 -18.28
C THR A 55 -8.95 -5.24 -18.13
N GLU A 56 -9.67 -4.62 -17.20
CA GLU A 56 -9.72 -3.18 -17.01
C GLU A 56 -9.49 -2.84 -15.54
N LEU A 57 -8.86 -1.70 -15.28
CA LEU A 57 -8.81 -1.13 -13.94
C LEU A 57 -10.21 -0.67 -13.54
N THR A 58 -10.70 -1.11 -12.39
CA THR A 58 -11.96 -0.61 -11.83
C THR A 58 -11.74 0.31 -10.63
N LYS A 59 -12.76 1.12 -10.34
CA LYS A 59 -12.77 1.97 -9.15
C LYS A 59 -12.67 1.16 -7.86
N ARG A 60 -13.29 -0.02 -7.82
CA ARG A 60 -13.21 -0.95 -6.68
C ARG A 60 -11.77 -1.40 -6.45
N GLN A 61 -11.08 -1.88 -7.50
CA GLN A 61 -9.66 -2.26 -7.41
C GLN A 61 -8.78 -1.08 -6.99
N THR A 62 -9.07 0.13 -7.44
CA THR A 62 -8.34 1.35 -7.03
C THR A 62 -8.50 1.62 -5.52
N LEU A 63 -9.73 1.51 -4.99
CA LEU A 63 -9.97 1.70 -3.55
C LEU A 63 -9.28 0.63 -2.70
N GLU A 64 -9.28 -0.62 -3.14
CA GLU A 64 -8.58 -1.71 -2.45
C GLU A 64 -7.05 -1.52 -2.48
N GLN A 65 -6.48 -1.04 -3.60
CA GLN A 65 -5.07 -0.61 -3.64
C GLN A 65 -4.79 0.51 -2.65
N LEU A 66 -5.70 1.49 -2.52
CA LEU A 66 -5.52 2.57 -1.55
C LEU A 66 -5.61 2.11 -0.10
N LYS A 67 -6.37 1.05 0.20
CA LYS A 67 -6.31 0.39 1.52
C LYS A 67 -4.96 -0.25 1.78
N MET A 68 -4.39 -0.94 0.78
CA MET A 68 -3.03 -1.48 0.86
C MET A 68 -2.02 -0.36 1.12
N TYR A 69 -2.09 0.75 0.40
CA TYR A 69 -1.24 1.92 0.63
C TYR A 69 -1.32 2.46 2.06
N ILE A 70 -2.53 2.66 2.58
CA ILE A 70 -2.75 3.14 3.96
C ILE A 70 -2.19 2.13 4.97
N ALA A 71 -2.49 0.85 4.79
CA ALA A 71 -2.01 -0.22 5.66
C ALA A 71 -0.48 -0.32 5.67
N SER A 72 0.16 -0.24 4.49
CA SER A 72 1.62 -0.25 4.36
C SER A 72 2.29 0.92 5.09
N ILE A 73 1.73 2.13 4.99
CA ILE A 73 2.28 3.29 5.72
C ILE A 73 2.10 3.13 7.22
N ARG A 74 0.95 2.64 7.69
CA ARG A 74 0.72 2.39 9.12
C ARG A 74 1.65 1.35 9.69
N ILE A 75 1.90 0.26 8.95
CA ILE A 75 2.88 -0.76 9.34
C ILE A 75 4.28 -0.14 9.40
N ALA A 76 4.66 0.66 8.39
CA ALA A 76 5.97 1.31 8.40
C ALA A 76 6.14 2.22 9.62
N ASP A 77 5.14 3.03 9.94
CA ASP A 77 5.11 3.90 11.13
C ASP A 77 5.19 3.10 12.45
N GLU A 78 4.36 2.06 12.59
CA GLU A 78 4.31 1.18 13.77
C GLU A 78 5.67 0.54 14.09
N PHE A 79 6.43 0.16 13.06
CA PHE A 79 7.74 -0.46 13.22
C PHE A 79 8.92 0.53 13.13
N GLY A 80 8.66 1.83 12.95
CA GLY A 80 9.69 2.87 12.78
C GLY A 80 10.53 2.70 11.52
N CYS A 81 9.96 2.12 10.46
CA CYS A 81 10.63 1.83 9.20
C CYS A 81 10.65 3.06 8.28
N ALA A 82 11.84 3.50 7.89
CA ALA A 82 12.01 4.57 6.89
C ALA A 82 11.66 4.12 5.47
N THR A 83 11.76 2.81 5.19
CA THR A 83 11.46 2.20 3.89
C THR A 83 10.65 0.91 4.06
N ILE A 84 9.83 0.59 3.06
CA ILE A 84 9.03 -0.62 3.03
C ILE A 84 9.06 -1.22 1.63
N GLY A 85 9.18 -2.55 1.55
CA GLY A 85 9.05 -3.31 0.31
C GLY A 85 7.88 -4.27 0.40
N ILE A 86 7.10 -4.37 -0.68
CA ILE A 86 5.95 -5.28 -0.77
C ILE A 86 6.28 -6.34 -1.83
N GLN A 87 6.41 -7.59 -1.40
CA GLN A 87 6.52 -8.69 -2.33
C GLN A 87 5.10 -9.08 -2.77
N TYR A 88 4.63 -8.65 -3.94
CA TYR A 88 3.24 -8.91 -4.35
C TYR A 88 3.01 -10.29 -4.98
N GLN A 89 3.90 -10.72 -5.89
CA GLN A 89 3.70 -11.83 -6.85
C GLN A 89 3.54 -13.25 -6.27
N GLN A 90 3.58 -13.42 -4.95
CA GLN A 90 3.33 -14.71 -4.29
C GLN A 90 1.90 -14.74 -3.74
N GLY A 91 1.69 -15.08 -2.46
CA GLY A 91 0.35 -15.31 -1.91
C GLY A 91 -0.55 -14.07 -1.89
N LEU A 92 0.01 -12.85 -1.94
CA LEU A 92 -0.79 -11.63 -1.90
C LEU A 92 -1.60 -11.40 -3.19
N LYS A 93 -1.10 -11.84 -4.35
CA LYS A 93 -1.78 -11.64 -5.65
C LYS A 93 -3.14 -12.33 -5.76
N ASP A 94 -3.33 -13.39 -4.97
CA ASP A 94 -4.55 -14.19 -4.97
C ASP A 94 -5.61 -13.60 -4.02
N LEU A 95 -5.25 -12.61 -3.20
CA LEU A 95 -6.10 -12.02 -2.16
C LEU A 95 -6.38 -10.53 -2.37
N ALA A 96 -5.51 -9.81 -3.06
CA ALA A 96 -5.57 -8.37 -3.22
C ALA A 96 -5.30 -7.95 -4.68
N PRO A 97 -5.78 -6.79 -5.13
CA PRO A 97 -5.38 -6.24 -6.42
C PRO A 97 -3.88 -5.87 -6.44
N ALA A 98 -3.35 -5.71 -7.65
CA ALA A 98 -1.94 -5.39 -7.88
C ALA A 98 -1.46 -4.15 -7.15
N SER A 99 -0.19 -4.14 -6.73
CA SER A 99 0.41 -3.09 -5.90
C SER A 99 0.94 -1.89 -6.69
N ASP A 100 0.74 -1.82 -8.01
CA ASP A 100 1.34 -0.79 -8.87
C ASP A 100 1.06 0.64 -8.37
N LEU A 101 -0.19 0.97 -8.03
CA LEU A 101 -0.53 2.28 -7.47
C LEU A 101 0.14 2.49 -6.11
N VAL A 102 0.20 1.45 -5.28
CA VAL A 102 0.78 1.51 -3.93
C VAL A 102 2.26 1.84 -4.01
N GLU A 103 3.01 1.09 -4.82
CA GLU A 103 4.44 1.29 -5.02
C GLU A 103 4.74 2.64 -5.65
N GLY A 104 3.93 3.08 -6.62
CA GLY A 104 4.02 4.42 -7.20
C GLY A 104 3.84 5.52 -6.15
N LEU A 105 2.83 5.40 -5.29
CA LEU A 105 2.57 6.38 -4.22
C LEU A 105 3.65 6.35 -3.12
N LEU A 106 4.16 5.18 -2.75
CA LEU A 106 5.23 5.06 -1.76
C LEU A 106 6.53 5.71 -2.23
N ASN A 107 6.77 5.75 -3.54
CA ASN A 107 7.92 6.42 -4.14
C ASN A 107 7.64 7.87 -4.58
N ASN A 108 6.41 8.38 -4.42
CA ASN A 108 6.07 9.76 -4.74
C ASN A 108 6.13 10.65 -3.49
N ARG A 109 6.77 11.83 -3.60
CA ARG A 109 6.81 12.83 -2.52
C ARG A 109 5.45 13.47 -2.30
N GLU A 110 4.67 13.64 -3.37
CA GLU A 110 3.29 14.10 -3.31
C GLU A 110 2.32 12.92 -3.32
N ARG A 111 1.90 12.51 -2.12
CA ARG A 111 1.01 11.37 -1.92
C ARG A 111 -0.09 11.66 -0.89
N PRO A 112 -1.22 10.92 -0.91
CA PRO A 112 -2.31 11.15 0.02
C PRO A 112 -1.85 11.05 1.48
N PRO A 113 -2.27 11.96 2.37
CA PRO A 113 -1.90 11.86 3.77
C PRO A 113 -2.57 10.63 4.43
N VAL A 114 -1.81 9.90 5.23
CA VAL A 114 -2.30 8.79 6.05
C VAL A 114 -2.37 9.23 7.50
N ARG A 115 -3.46 8.88 8.19
CA ARG A 115 -3.68 9.18 9.61
C ARG A 115 -3.48 7.93 10.44
N HIS A 116 -3.11 8.09 11.71
CA HIS A 116 -3.07 6.99 12.67
C HIS A 116 -4.45 6.34 12.84
N GLU A 117 -4.44 5.08 13.30
CA GLU A 117 -5.67 4.38 13.69
C GLU A 117 -6.27 5.06 14.94
N LYS A 118 -7.60 5.01 15.05
CA LYS A 118 -8.31 5.51 16.23
C LYS A 118 -8.26 4.49 17.36
#